data_AF-A0A9P5KU66-F1
#
_entry.id   AF-A0A9P5KU66-F1
#
_cell.length_a   1.000
_cell.length_b   1.000
_cell.length_c   1.000
_cell.angle_alpha   90.00
_cell.angle_beta   90.00
_cell.angle_gamma   90.00
#
_symmetry.space_group_name_H-M   'P 1'
#
loop_
_entity.id
_entity.type
_entity.pdbx_description
1 polymer ?
#
loop_
_entity_poly.entity_id
_entity_poly.type
_entity_poly.pdbx_seq_one_letter_code
_entity_poly.pdbx_strand_id
1 'polypeptide(L)'
;MYIFANMFVSLIYENFSYVSRKPDTNINRDEIRRFKNIWYKFDPNSTGYIPRNQLYNLLAQLDGYFSLHIHDEPWKIRTILKNSMAETDDKYKVDIQALNKELRMYPKQWFAEKRDRFEKFCHHAFLLADPERGINFHNLLIQFPFYKDMEYSKCLKLHDYIRYRDIERRITSRIIQERTASALLLAQAIIRRRVQTRKNSNSATTTGAGFANSAATGATLGLGLNGDSFEGRLQASPFEDGGDLQDTDSSNSDGLPTAWHNPVVSVPKIQIDQFDDEEEYSD
;
A
#
# COMPACT_ATOMS: atom_id res chain seq x y z
N MET A 1 59.58 -19.80 -11.68
CA MET A 1 58.99 -18.57 -12.26
C MET A 1 57.56 -18.78 -12.77
N TYR A 2 57.29 -19.84 -13.54
CA TYR A 2 55.98 -20.08 -14.17
C TYR A 2 54.79 -20.21 -13.19
N ILE A 3 54.99 -20.82 -12.02
CA ILE A 3 53.92 -20.96 -11.01
C ILE A 3 53.49 -19.60 -10.46
N PHE A 4 54.46 -18.75 -10.08
CA PHE A 4 54.17 -17.41 -9.55
C PHE A 4 53.58 -16.47 -10.61
N ALA A 5 54.05 -16.56 -11.86
CA ALA A 5 53.47 -15.81 -12.96
C ALA A 5 52.00 -16.20 -13.20
N ASN A 6 51.69 -17.51 -13.22
CA ASN A 6 50.32 -17.99 -13.39
C ASN A 6 49.42 -17.61 -12.20
N MET A 7 49.93 -17.66 -10.97
CA MET A 7 49.19 -17.21 -9.78
C MET A 7 48.86 -15.71 -9.86
N PHE A 8 49.81 -14.90 -10.31
CA PHE A 8 49.61 -13.46 -10.48
C PHE A 8 48.59 -13.14 -11.59
N VAL A 9 48.65 -13.86 -12.72
CA VAL A 9 47.65 -13.73 -13.79
C VAL A 9 46.26 -14.14 -13.32
N SER A 10 46.12 -15.23 -12.55
CA SER A 10 44.84 -15.64 -11.96
C SER A 10 44.28 -14.57 -11.01
N LEU A 11 45.13 -13.98 -10.16
CA LEU A 11 44.73 -12.91 -9.25
C LEU A 11 44.30 -11.66 -10.01
N ILE A 12 45.03 -11.29 -11.08
CA ILE A 12 44.60 -10.20 -11.95
C ILE A 12 43.27 -10.52 -12.61
N TYR A 13 43.10 -11.73 -13.15
CA TYR A 13 41.87 -12.13 -13.84
C TYR A 13 40.64 -12.06 -12.93
N GLU A 14 40.75 -12.53 -11.70
CA GLU A 14 39.69 -12.44 -10.70
C GLU A 14 39.32 -10.97 -10.39
N ASN A 15 40.32 -10.12 -10.16
CA ASN A 15 40.12 -8.70 -9.87
C ASN A 15 39.70 -7.87 -11.08
N PHE A 16 40.00 -8.32 -12.29
CA PHE A 16 39.69 -7.59 -13.52
C PHE A 16 38.17 -7.44 -13.71
N SER A 17 37.41 -8.47 -13.33
CA SER A 17 35.95 -8.44 -13.34
C SER A 17 35.36 -7.35 -12.42
N TYR A 18 36.03 -7.06 -11.29
CA TYR A 18 35.59 -6.05 -10.34
C TYR A 18 35.83 -4.61 -10.83
N VAL A 19 36.94 -4.40 -11.54
CA VAL A 19 37.40 -3.08 -12.02
C VAL A 19 36.81 -2.75 -13.39
N SER A 20 36.82 -3.70 -14.32
CA SER A 20 36.35 -3.52 -15.70
C SER A 20 34.90 -3.99 -15.86
N ARG A 21 33.97 -3.28 -15.22
CA ARG A 21 32.53 -3.50 -15.42
C ARG A 21 32.07 -2.78 -16.68
N LYS A 22 31.45 -3.50 -17.61
CA LYS A 22 30.66 -2.88 -18.68
C LYS A 22 29.45 -2.19 -18.03
N PRO A 23 29.03 -1.01 -18.51
CA PRO A 23 27.90 -0.26 -17.96
C PRO A 23 26.53 -0.90 -18.29
N ASP A 24 26.48 -2.20 -18.56
CA ASP A 24 25.26 -2.93 -18.97
C ASP A 24 24.21 -2.98 -17.85
N THR A 25 24.61 -2.61 -16.62
CA THR A 25 23.71 -2.44 -15.47
C THR A 25 23.43 -0.97 -15.23
N ASN A 26 22.15 -0.61 -15.08
CA ASN A 26 21.68 0.76 -14.80
C ASN A 26 22.17 1.34 -13.45
N ILE A 27 22.91 0.56 -12.64
CA ILE A 27 23.41 0.96 -11.32
C ILE A 27 24.83 1.54 -11.49
N ASN A 28 24.90 2.85 -11.72
CA ASN A 28 26.17 3.57 -11.73
C ASN A 28 26.61 3.99 -10.31
N ARG A 29 27.92 4.19 -10.11
CA ARG A 29 28.48 4.75 -8.86
C ARG A 29 27.87 6.11 -8.52
N ASP A 30 27.50 6.90 -9.54
CA ASP A 30 26.87 8.20 -9.35
C ASP A 30 25.47 8.09 -8.75
N GLU A 31 24.70 7.07 -9.12
CA GLU A 31 23.38 6.80 -8.53
C GLU A 31 23.51 6.47 -7.03
N ILE A 32 24.51 5.64 -6.67
CA ILE A 32 24.80 5.30 -5.27
C ILE A 32 25.19 6.56 -4.47
N ARG A 33 25.96 7.48 -5.08
CA ARG A 33 26.29 8.77 -4.44
C ARG A 33 25.06 9.64 -4.24
N ARG A 34 24.16 9.74 -5.23
CA ARG A 34 22.89 10.48 -5.09
C ARG A 34 22.04 9.93 -3.95
N PHE A 35 21.92 8.60 -3.87
CA PHE A 35 21.21 7.93 -2.78
C PHE A 35 21.82 8.28 -1.42
N LYS A 36 23.15 8.19 -1.26
CA LYS A 36 23.84 8.57 -0.03
C LYS A 36 23.63 10.04 0.36
N ASN A 37 23.64 10.95 -0.62
CA ASN A 37 23.41 12.38 -0.37
C ASN A 37 21.99 12.64 0.15
N ILE A 38 20.99 11.89 -0.32
CA ILE A 38 19.61 11.99 0.18
C ILE A 38 19.53 11.35 1.57
N TRP A 39 20.13 10.17 1.78
CA TRP A 39 20.16 9.50 3.08
C TRP A 39 20.77 10.37 4.17
N TYR A 40 21.85 11.08 3.88
CA TYR A 40 22.52 11.99 4.82
C TYR A 40 21.60 13.08 5.37
N LYS A 41 20.57 13.50 4.62
CA LYS A 41 19.57 14.47 5.11
C LYS A 41 18.69 13.92 6.22
N PHE A 42 18.48 12.60 6.25
CA PHE A 42 17.64 11.91 7.23
C PHE A 42 18.45 11.37 8.41
N ASP A 43 19.74 11.07 8.21
CA ASP A 43 20.66 10.59 9.25
C ASP A 43 21.94 11.45 9.29
N PRO A 44 21.90 12.67 9.87
CA PRO A 44 23.07 13.54 9.99
C PRO A 44 24.16 12.93 10.90
N ASN A 45 23.76 12.09 11.85
CA ASN A 45 24.63 11.47 12.83
C ASN A 45 25.37 10.24 12.29
N SER A 46 25.14 9.86 11.02
CA SER A 46 25.76 8.69 10.37
C SER A 46 25.58 7.39 11.17
N THR A 47 24.43 7.23 11.81
CA THR A 47 24.10 6.02 12.56
C THR A 47 23.90 4.81 11.65
N GLY A 48 23.57 5.03 10.38
CA GLY A 48 23.21 3.99 9.42
C GLY A 48 21.75 3.55 9.50
N TYR A 49 20.95 4.23 10.33
CA TYR A 49 19.57 3.85 10.62
C TYR A 49 18.60 5.01 10.44
N ILE A 50 17.38 4.69 10.00
CA ILE A 50 16.29 5.66 9.87
C ILE A 50 15.03 5.13 10.56
N PRO A 51 14.28 5.97 11.30
CA PRO A 51 13.03 5.56 11.91
C PRO A 51 11.98 5.20 10.86
N ARG A 52 11.11 4.22 11.17
CA ARG A 52 10.10 3.68 10.23
C ARG A 52 9.20 4.77 9.61
N ASN A 53 8.89 5.82 10.37
CA ASN A 53 8.03 6.92 9.92
C ASN A 53 8.65 7.78 8.81
N GLN A 54 9.97 7.82 8.70
CA GLN A 54 10.68 8.64 7.71
C GLN A 54 10.92 7.91 6.38
N LEU A 55 10.66 6.60 6.32
CA LEU A 55 10.86 5.80 5.10
C LEU A 55 10.15 6.40 3.89
N TYR A 56 8.86 6.71 4.02
CA TYR A 56 8.06 7.24 2.92
C TYR A 56 8.59 8.60 2.42
N ASN A 57 9.03 9.46 3.35
CA ASN A 57 9.61 10.76 3.01
C ASN A 57 10.95 10.61 2.28
N LEU A 58 11.76 9.62 2.68
CA LEU A 58 13.00 9.31 1.98
C LEU A 58 12.70 8.83 0.56
N LEU A 59 11.81 7.86 0.41
CA LEU A 59 11.46 7.29 -0.90
C LEU A 59 10.87 8.34 -1.86
N ALA A 60 10.15 9.33 -1.33
CA ALA A 60 9.62 10.45 -2.12
C ALA A 60 10.70 11.41 -2.65
N GLN A 61 11.87 11.49 -2.00
CA GLN A 61 12.97 12.33 -2.45
C GLN A 61 13.94 11.62 -3.40
N LEU A 62 13.83 10.29 -3.54
CA LEU A 62 14.71 9.51 -4.39
C LEU A 62 14.44 9.78 -5.87
N ASP A 63 15.51 10.04 -6.61
CA ASP A 63 15.49 10.27 -8.05
C ASP A 63 16.39 9.27 -8.78
N GLY A 64 16.26 9.19 -10.11
CA GLY A 64 17.09 8.35 -10.96
C GLY A 64 16.77 6.86 -10.85
N TYR A 65 17.81 6.03 -10.71
CA TYR A 65 17.63 4.58 -10.62
C TYR A 65 16.85 4.18 -9.36
N PHE A 66 17.03 4.88 -8.25
CA PHE A 66 16.34 4.56 -6.99
C PHE A 66 14.95 5.19 -6.86
N SER A 67 14.47 5.87 -7.91
CA SER A 67 13.11 6.40 -7.97
C SER A 67 12.08 5.26 -7.98
N LEU A 68 11.19 5.28 -6.98
CA LEU A 68 10.00 4.43 -6.87
C LEU A 68 8.72 5.25 -7.00
N HIS A 69 8.77 6.32 -7.80
CA HIS A 69 7.62 7.17 -8.03
C HIS A 69 6.47 6.37 -8.67
N ILE A 70 5.31 6.43 -8.02
CA ILE A 70 4.09 5.81 -8.53
C ILE A 70 3.67 6.53 -9.82
N HIS A 71 3.64 7.87 -9.78
CA HIS A 71 3.21 8.73 -10.88
C HIS A 71 4.39 9.47 -11.52
N ASP A 72 4.86 8.95 -12.64
CA ASP A 72 5.88 9.61 -13.46
C ASP A 72 5.24 10.59 -14.45
N GLU A 73 6.03 11.52 -14.98
CA GLU A 73 5.61 12.36 -16.11
C GLU A 73 5.40 11.47 -17.36
N PRO A 74 4.32 11.67 -18.14
CA PRO A 74 3.38 12.81 -18.18
C PRO A 74 2.19 12.72 -17.20
N TRP A 75 2.05 11.65 -16.44
CA TRP A 75 0.84 11.33 -15.66
C TRP A 75 0.80 11.93 -14.25
N LYS A 76 1.55 13.00 -14.01
CA LYS A 76 1.45 13.76 -12.76
C LYS A 76 0.19 14.61 -12.80
N ILE A 77 -0.48 14.75 -11.65
CA ILE A 77 -1.70 15.57 -11.52
C ILE A 77 -1.47 16.98 -12.07
N ARG A 78 -0.31 17.59 -11.78
CA ARG A 78 0.03 18.93 -12.27
C ARG A 78 0.11 19.00 -13.80
N THR A 79 0.61 17.96 -14.45
CA THR A 79 0.73 17.89 -15.92
C THR A 79 -0.62 17.64 -16.57
N ILE A 80 -1.40 16.72 -16.02
CA ILE A 80 -2.78 16.46 -16.47
C ILE A 80 -3.62 17.73 -16.35
N LEU A 81 -3.51 18.45 -15.22
CA LEU A 81 -4.21 19.72 -15.04
C LEU A 81 -3.76 20.76 -16.06
N LYS A 82 -2.45 20.94 -16.29
CA LYS A 82 -1.91 21.87 -17.31
C LYS A 82 -2.47 21.58 -18.72
N ASN A 83 -2.54 20.31 -19.11
CA ASN A 83 -3.07 19.90 -20.41
C ASN A 83 -4.58 20.12 -20.55
N SER A 84 -5.27 20.30 -19.42
CA SER A 84 -6.72 20.37 -19.34
C SER A 84 -7.23 21.75 -18.88
N MET A 85 -6.35 22.75 -18.77
CA MET A 85 -6.75 24.11 -18.41
C MET A 85 -7.58 24.73 -19.54
N ALA A 86 -8.69 25.38 -19.20
CA ALA A 86 -9.42 26.22 -20.15
C ALA A 86 -8.61 27.51 -20.42
N GLU A 87 -8.82 28.17 -21.56
CA GLU A 87 -8.15 29.43 -21.97
C GLU A 87 -8.40 30.66 -21.05
N THR A 88 -8.98 30.48 -19.87
CA THR A 88 -9.22 31.53 -18.87
C THR A 88 -8.13 31.51 -17.80
N ASP A 89 -7.74 32.68 -17.29
CA ASP A 89 -6.71 32.90 -16.25
C ASP A 89 -7.07 32.30 -14.86
N ASP A 90 -8.22 31.61 -14.76
CA ASP A 90 -8.68 30.95 -13.55
C ASP A 90 -8.05 29.56 -13.40
N LYS A 91 -7.12 29.45 -12.44
CA LYS A 91 -6.37 28.21 -12.14
C LYS A 91 -7.22 26.97 -11.84
N TYR A 92 -8.49 27.13 -11.47
CA TYR A 92 -9.40 26.05 -11.11
C TYR A 92 -10.42 25.71 -12.20
N LYS A 93 -10.43 26.45 -13.32
CA LYS A 93 -11.37 26.24 -14.42
C LYS A 93 -10.77 25.24 -15.41
N VAL A 94 -11.19 23.98 -15.28
CA VAL A 94 -10.70 22.85 -16.07
C VAL A 94 -11.72 22.49 -17.14
N ASP A 95 -11.28 22.36 -18.40
CA ASP A 95 -12.12 21.80 -19.44
C ASP A 95 -12.30 20.29 -19.22
N ILE A 96 -13.54 19.89 -18.96
CA ILE A 96 -13.93 18.50 -18.66
C ILE A 96 -13.67 17.60 -19.89
N GLN A 97 -13.80 18.14 -21.11
CA GLN A 97 -13.61 17.35 -22.33
C GLN A 97 -12.14 17.00 -22.53
N ALA A 98 -11.25 17.99 -22.42
CA ALA A 98 -9.80 17.78 -22.41
C ALA A 98 -9.37 16.82 -21.29
N LEU A 99 -9.92 16.97 -20.06
CA LEU A 99 -9.58 16.09 -18.94
C LEU A 99 -9.95 14.62 -19.21
N ASN A 100 -11.16 14.39 -19.73
CA ASN A 100 -11.64 13.05 -20.02
C ASN A 100 -10.80 12.39 -21.12
N LYS A 101 -10.34 13.16 -22.12
CA LYS A 101 -9.43 12.67 -23.14
C LYS A 101 -8.10 12.19 -22.55
N GLU A 102 -7.47 12.99 -21.68
CA GLU A 102 -6.23 12.64 -20.99
C GLU A 102 -6.42 11.43 -20.06
N LEU A 103 -7.52 11.40 -19.28
CA LEU A 103 -7.78 10.32 -18.33
C LEU A 103 -8.09 8.98 -19.02
N ARG A 104 -8.64 8.99 -20.23
CA ARG A 104 -8.83 7.77 -21.03
C ARG A 104 -7.52 7.14 -21.45
N MET A 105 -6.48 7.94 -21.68
CA MET A 105 -5.16 7.45 -22.07
C MET A 105 -4.36 6.91 -20.87
N TYR A 106 -4.81 7.13 -19.64
CA TYR A 106 -4.11 6.72 -18.41
C TYR A 106 -4.07 5.19 -18.24
N PRO A 107 -2.88 4.55 -18.26
CA PRO A 107 -2.77 3.09 -18.15
C PRO A 107 -2.95 2.60 -16.70
N LYS A 108 -4.19 2.28 -16.31
CA LYS A 108 -4.53 1.87 -14.94
C LYS A 108 -3.71 0.66 -14.43
N GLN A 109 -3.51 -0.35 -15.28
CA GLN A 109 -2.81 -1.59 -14.90
C GLN A 109 -1.34 -1.34 -14.57
N TRP A 110 -0.64 -0.57 -15.40
CA TRP A 110 0.77 -0.21 -15.17
C TRP A 110 0.98 0.50 -13.82
N PHE A 111 0.09 1.43 -13.48
CA PHE A 111 0.13 2.11 -12.19
C PHE A 111 -0.28 1.20 -11.03
N ALA A 112 -1.15 0.22 -11.25
CA ALA A 112 -1.51 -0.76 -10.23
C ALA A 112 -0.30 -1.64 -9.88
N GLU A 113 0.44 -2.12 -10.89
CA GLU A 113 1.67 -2.91 -10.68
C GLU A 113 2.76 -2.11 -9.98
N LYS A 114 2.93 -0.83 -10.35
CA LYS A 114 3.86 0.06 -9.65
C LYS A 114 3.50 0.27 -8.19
N ARG A 115 2.21 0.44 -7.89
CA ARG A 115 1.72 0.56 -6.51
C ARG A 115 1.95 -0.73 -5.72
N ASP A 116 1.64 -1.87 -6.30
CA ASP A 116 1.86 -3.18 -5.67
C ASP A 116 3.35 -3.41 -5.37
N ARG A 117 4.22 -3.06 -6.32
CA ARG A 117 5.68 -3.10 -6.14
C ARG A 117 6.16 -2.16 -5.03
N PHE A 118 5.66 -0.93 -5.00
CA PHE A 118 5.99 0.05 -3.96
C PHE A 118 5.51 -0.40 -2.56
N GLU A 119 4.29 -0.93 -2.47
CA GLU A 119 3.73 -1.47 -1.23
C GLU A 119 4.59 -2.65 -0.72
N LYS A 120 4.87 -3.63 -1.58
CA LYS A 120 5.76 -4.75 -1.26
C LYS A 120 7.15 -4.29 -0.82
N PHE A 121 7.71 -3.28 -1.50
CA PHE A 121 9.00 -2.70 -1.13
C PHE A 121 8.98 -2.11 0.28
N CYS A 122 7.93 -1.36 0.63
CA CYS A 122 7.79 -0.76 1.95
C CYS A 122 7.62 -1.82 3.05
N HIS A 123 6.78 -2.83 2.83
CA HIS A 123 6.60 -3.94 3.78
C HIS A 123 7.87 -4.75 3.99
N HIS A 124 8.67 -4.95 2.94
CA HIS A 124 9.95 -5.62 3.05
C HIS A 124 10.93 -4.80 3.90
N ALA A 125 11.03 -3.49 3.65
CA ALA A 125 11.86 -2.61 4.47
C ALA A 125 11.44 -2.62 5.95
N PHE A 126 10.13 -2.66 6.25
CA PHE A 126 9.64 -2.79 7.63
C PHE A 126 9.88 -4.16 8.24
N LEU A 127 9.90 -5.22 7.44
CA LEU A 127 10.19 -6.57 7.91
C LEU A 127 11.67 -6.74 8.31
N LEU A 128 12.57 -6.09 7.58
CA LEU A 128 14.01 -6.07 7.87
C LEU A 128 14.41 -4.98 8.87
N ALA A 129 13.45 -4.17 9.34
CA ALA A 129 13.73 -3.09 10.27
C ALA A 129 13.96 -3.62 11.68
N ASP A 130 15.08 -3.22 12.28
CA ASP A 130 15.40 -3.51 13.67
C ASP A 130 14.34 -2.88 14.58
N PRO A 131 13.92 -3.58 15.66
CA PRO A 131 12.89 -3.08 16.57
C PRO A 131 13.34 -1.81 17.33
N GLU A 132 14.64 -1.67 17.60
CA GLU A 132 15.18 -0.56 18.39
C GLU A 132 15.64 0.61 17.53
N ARG A 133 16.41 0.35 16.46
CA ARG A 133 17.09 1.37 15.66
C ARG A 133 16.32 1.77 14.40
N GLY A 134 15.46 0.88 13.90
CA GLY A 134 14.67 1.10 12.69
C GLY A 134 15.32 0.50 11.45
N ILE A 135 15.24 1.22 10.33
CA ILE A 135 15.57 0.70 9.00
C ILE A 135 17.05 0.90 8.72
N ASN A 136 17.74 -0.19 8.40
CA ASN A 136 19.16 -0.19 8.07
C ASN A 136 19.42 0.27 6.63
N PHE A 137 20.39 1.18 6.44
CA PHE A 137 20.86 1.68 5.14
C PHE A 137 21.20 0.57 4.15
N HIS A 138 22.01 -0.39 4.58
CA HIS A 138 22.57 -1.44 3.74
C HIS A 138 21.47 -2.38 3.24
N ASN A 139 20.61 -2.84 4.14
CA ASN A 139 19.49 -3.72 3.82
C ASN A 139 18.55 -3.06 2.81
N LEU A 140 18.23 -1.77 3.03
CA LEU A 140 17.38 -1.02 2.12
C LEU A 140 18.04 -0.80 0.75
N LEU A 141 19.35 -0.54 0.69
CA LEU A 141 20.08 -0.36 -0.56
C LEU A 141 20.13 -1.64 -1.41
N ILE A 142 20.41 -2.79 -0.78
CA ILE A 142 20.44 -4.10 -1.45
C ILE A 142 19.06 -4.52 -1.95
N GLN A 143 17.99 -4.02 -1.32
CA GLN A 143 16.64 -4.37 -1.70
C GLN A 143 16.22 -3.79 -3.07
N PHE A 144 16.64 -2.56 -3.42
CA PHE A 144 16.16 -1.86 -4.62
C PHE A 144 16.27 -2.65 -5.93
N PRO A 145 17.41 -3.25 -6.26
CA PRO A 145 17.58 -3.90 -7.55
C PRO A 145 16.58 -5.04 -7.79
N PHE A 146 16.20 -5.77 -6.74
CA PHE A 146 15.25 -6.88 -6.83
C PHE A 146 13.81 -6.45 -7.15
N TYR A 147 13.46 -5.20 -6.85
CA TYR A 147 12.15 -4.65 -7.21
C TYR A 147 12.17 -3.92 -8.55
N LYS A 148 13.34 -3.64 -9.10
CA LYS A 148 13.47 -2.85 -10.34
C LYS A 148 13.74 -3.74 -11.55
N ASP A 149 14.94 -4.30 -11.61
CA ASP A 149 15.46 -4.94 -12.84
C ASP A 149 16.09 -6.33 -12.62
N MET A 150 16.42 -6.71 -11.38
CA MET A 150 17.17 -7.94 -11.10
C MET A 150 16.27 -9.11 -10.70
N GLU A 151 16.49 -10.26 -11.34
CA GLU A 151 15.86 -11.52 -10.96
C GLU A 151 16.70 -12.25 -9.91
N TYR A 152 16.13 -12.49 -8.73
CA TYR A 152 16.86 -13.09 -7.62
C TYR A 152 17.29 -14.55 -7.88
N SER A 153 16.61 -15.28 -8.78
CA SER A 153 16.95 -16.66 -9.19
C SER A 153 18.33 -16.76 -9.86
N LYS A 154 18.78 -15.69 -10.53
CA LYS A 154 20.04 -15.63 -11.28
C LYS A 154 21.17 -14.97 -10.50
N CYS A 155 20.84 -14.16 -9.50
CA CYS A 155 21.80 -13.32 -8.78
C CYS A 155 22.21 -13.88 -7.41
N LEU A 156 21.40 -14.74 -6.78
CA LEU A 156 21.65 -15.24 -5.43
C LEU A 156 22.19 -16.67 -5.44
N LYS A 157 23.03 -16.97 -4.44
CA LYS A 157 23.37 -18.36 -4.09
C LYS A 157 22.15 -19.05 -3.50
N LEU A 158 22.14 -20.38 -3.47
CA LEU A 158 21.00 -21.16 -2.99
C LEU A 158 20.54 -20.77 -1.58
N HIS A 159 21.46 -20.61 -0.63
CA HIS A 159 21.11 -20.26 0.75
C HIS A 159 20.44 -18.88 0.85
N ASP A 160 21.00 -17.87 0.17
CA ASP A 160 20.44 -16.52 0.11
C ASP A 160 19.07 -16.53 -0.60
N TYR A 161 18.94 -17.32 -1.67
CA TYR A 161 17.71 -17.46 -2.43
C TYR A 161 16.57 -18.00 -1.55
N ILE A 162 16.82 -19.04 -0.75
CA ILE A 162 15.81 -19.61 0.17
C ILE A 162 15.40 -18.56 1.20
N ARG A 163 16.37 -17.87 1.83
CA ARG A 163 16.10 -16.80 2.79
C ARG A 163 15.25 -15.68 2.18
N TYR A 164 15.61 -15.23 0.97
CA TYR A 164 14.88 -14.19 0.26
C TYR A 164 13.45 -14.61 -0.07
N ARG A 165 13.24 -15.84 -0.52
CA ARG A 165 11.92 -16.39 -0.83
C ARG A 165 11.02 -16.47 0.41
N ASP A 166 11.58 -16.83 1.56
CA ASP A 166 10.83 -16.88 2.82
C ASP A 166 10.43 -15.47 3.28
N ILE A 167 11.30 -14.48 3.09
CA ILE A 167 10.98 -13.06 3.28
C ILE A 167 9.80 -12.62 2.39
N GLU A 168 9.84 -12.93 1.10
CA GLU A 168 8.77 -12.61 0.14
C GLU A 168 7.41 -13.24 0.55
N ARG A 169 7.43 -14.51 0.98
CA ARG A 169 6.23 -15.19 1.50
C ARG A 169 5.65 -14.48 2.72
N ARG A 170 6.50 -14.03 3.64
CA ARG A 170 6.05 -13.30 4.84
C ARG A 170 5.44 -11.95 4.47
N ILE A 171 6.01 -11.24 3.50
CA ILE A 171 5.49 -9.96 3.02
C ILE A 171 4.11 -10.12 2.40
N THR A 172 3.95 -11.05 1.45
CA THR A 172 2.65 -11.32 0.80
C THR A 172 1.58 -11.70 1.83
N SER A 173 1.93 -12.54 2.80
CA SER A 173 1.03 -12.94 3.87
C SER A 173 0.58 -11.74 4.72
N ARG A 174 1.51 -10.84 5.09
CA ARG A 174 1.19 -9.61 5.84
C ARG A 174 0.27 -8.67 5.07
N ILE A 175 0.56 -8.44 3.78
CA ILE A 175 -0.28 -7.58 2.92
C ILE A 175 -1.70 -8.14 2.84
N ILE A 176 -1.85 -9.45 2.64
CA ILE A 176 -3.16 -10.09 2.59
C ILE A 176 -3.88 -9.96 3.94
N GLN A 177 -3.19 -10.15 5.06
CA GLN A 177 -3.75 -9.98 6.41
C GLN A 177 -4.24 -8.55 6.66
N GLU A 178 -3.49 -7.53 6.28
CA GLU A 178 -3.91 -6.12 6.45
C GLU A 178 -5.14 -5.79 5.59
N ARG A 179 -5.17 -6.30 4.35
CA ARG A 179 -6.31 -6.12 3.43
C ARG A 179 -7.56 -6.85 3.91
N THR A 180 -7.43 -8.08 4.41
CA THR A 180 -8.58 -8.85 4.93
C THR A 180 -9.09 -8.27 6.23
N ALA A 181 -8.20 -7.82 7.13
CA ALA A 181 -8.58 -7.15 8.37
C ALA A 181 -9.38 -5.87 8.08
N SER A 182 -8.85 -4.98 7.22
CA SER A 182 -9.56 -3.75 6.85
C SER A 182 -10.91 -4.03 6.16
N ALA A 183 -10.98 -5.02 5.26
CA ALA A 183 -12.23 -5.43 4.63
C ALA A 183 -13.26 -5.98 5.64
N LEU A 184 -12.82 -6.80 6.61
CA LEU A 184 -13.68 -7.32 7.67
C LEU A 184 -14.22 -6.17 8.53
N LEU A 185 -13.37 -5.22 8.91
CA LEU A 185 -13.77 -4.05 9.69
C LEU A 185 -14.82 -3.18 8.96
N LEU A 186 -14.74 -3.07 7.63
CA LEU A 186 -15.76 -2.40 6.82
C LEU A 186 -17.05 -3.22 6.73
N ALA A 187 -16.95 -4.54 6.51
CA ALA A 187 -18.09 -5.42 6.43
C ALA A 187 -18.91 -5.41 7.74
N GLN A 188 -18.25 -5.51 8.90
CA GLN A 188 -18.93 -5.41 10.19
C GLN A 188 -19.61 -4.04 10.37
N ALA A 189 -18.99 -2.95 9.90
CA ALA A 189 -19.56 -1.60 10.02
C ALA A 189 -20.84 -1.46 9.17
N ILE A 190 -20.84 -2.00 7.95
CA ILE A 190 -22.01 -2.03 7.07
C ILE A 190 -23.13 -2.88 7.67
N ILE A 191 -22.81 -4.06 8.21
CA ILE A 191 -23.79 -4.94 8.87
C ILE A 191 -24.41 -4.24 10.07
N ARG A 192 -23.59 -3.63 10.94
CA ARG A 192 -24.08 -2.86 12.10
C ARG A 192 -25.01 -1.73 11.69
N ARG A 193 -24.68 -0.96 10.63
CA ARG A 193 -25.55 0.09 10.11
C ARG A 193 -26.91 -0.46 9.63
N ARG A 194 -26.91 -1.57 8.89
CA ARG A 194 -28.15 -2.22 8.41
C ARG A 194 -29.02 -2.78 9.54
N VAL A 195 -28.42 -3.26 10.62
CA VAL A 195 -29.17 -3.72 11.81
C VAL A 195 -29.80 -2.53 12.54
N GLN A 196 -29.07 -1.42 12.67
CA GLN A 196 -29.59 -0.23 13.34
C GLN A 196 -30.75 0.42 12.58
N THR A 197 -30.70 0.48 11.24
CA THR A 197 -31.83 0.99 10.44
C THR A 197 -33.08 0.12 10.59
N ARG A 198 -32.92 -1.21 10.65
CA ARG A 198 -34.03 -2.15 10.95
C ARG A 198 -34.59 -1.98 12.36
N LYS A 199 -33.73 -1.71 13.35
CA LYS A 199 -34.19 -1.44 14.73
C LYS A 199 -34.97 -0.13 14.81
N ASN A 200 -34.49 0.92 14.13
CA ASN A 200 -35.15 2.23 14.08
C ASN A 200 -36.48 2.19 13.30
N SER A 201 -36.59 1.42 12.21
CA SER A 201 -37.87 1.22 11.52
C SER A 201 -38.88 0.49 12.40
N ASN A 202 -38.44 -0.52 13.15
CA ASN A 202 -39.33 -1.25 14.05
C ASN A 202 -39.78 -0.40 15.26
N SER A 203 -38.91 0.49 15.78
CA SER A 203 -39.32 1.43 16.84
C SER A 203 -40.24 2.54 16.35
N ALA A 204 -40.13 2.98 15.09
CA ALA A 204 -41.04 3.96 14.50
C ALA A 204 -42.48 3.40 14.35
N THR A 205 -42.62 2.11 14.07
CA THR A 205 -43.94 1.44 14.00
C THR A 205 -44.57 1.24 15.38
N THR A 206 -43.77 1.06 16.45
CA THR A 206 -44.30 0.85 17.82
C THR A 206 -44.79 2.15 18.47
N THR A 207 -44.27 3.33 18.11
CA THR A 207 -44.80 4.62 18.61
C THR A 207 -46.10 5.08 17.94
N GLY A 208 -46.59 4.36 16.92
CA GLY A 208 -47.88 4.63 16.25
C GLY A 208 -48.97 3.58 16.50
N ALA A 209 -48.70 2.53 17.30
CA ALA A 209 -49.63 1.42 17.53
C ALA A 209 -50.02 1.24 19.00
N GLY A 210 -50.10 2.35 19.74
CA GLY A 210 -50.84 2.40 21.00
C GLY A 210 -52.33 2.59 20.69
N PHE A 211 -53.18 1.71 21.22
CA PHE A 211 -54.63 1.62 21.06
C PHE A 211 -55.16 0.77 19.88
N ALA A 212 -55.04 -0.55 20.02
CA ALA A 212 -56.17 -1.45 19.78
C ALA A 212 -55.96 -2.76 20.56
N ASN A 213 -56.67 -2.89 21.68
CA ASN A 213 -56.86 -4.17 22.37
C ASN A 213 -57.80 -5.06 21.55
N SER A 214 -57.46 -6.33 21.38
CA SER A 214 -58.42 -7.43 21.44
C SER A 214 -57.71 -8.78 21.37
N ALA A 215 -58.04 -9.63 22.33
CA ALA A 215 -57.60 -11.00 22.49
C ALA A 215 -57.90 -11.88 21.26
N ALA A 216 -57.06 -12.90 21.03
CA ALA A 216 -57.49 -14.28 20.75
C ALA A 216 -56.26 -15.19 20.54
N THR A 217 -56.05 -16.09 21.50
CA THR A 217 -55.75 -17.53 21.33
C THR A 217 -54.95 -18.05 20.13
N GLY A 218 -53.96 -18.89 20.44
CA GLY A 218 -53.74 -20.12 19.66
C GLY A 218 -52.30 -20.41 19.29
N ALA A 219 -51.80 -21.52 19.82
CA ALA A 219 -50.52 -22.14 19.52
C ALA A 219 -50.27 -22.37 18.01
N THR A 220 -49.00 -22.46 17.60
CA THR A 220 -48.36 -23.74 17.22
C THR A 220 -46.94 -23.50 16.67
N LEU A 221 -46.01 -24.29 17.20
CA LEU A 221 -44.65 -24.46 16.68
C LEU A 221 -44.73 -25.26 15.37
N GLY A 222 -44.15 -24.71 14.30
CA GLY A 222 -44.01 -25.38 13.01
C GLY A 222 -42.63 -25.11 12.42
N LEU A 223 -41.68 -26.02 12.67
CA LEU A 223 -40.46 -26.18 11.87
C LEU A 223 -40.88 -26.67 10.49
N GLY A 224 -40.78 -25.81 9.47
CA GLY A 224 -41.03 -26.14 8.07
C GLY A 224 -39.81 -25.77 7.23
N LEU A 225 -38.95 -26.75 6.97
CA LEU A 225 -38.04 -26.74 5.83
C LEU A 225 -38.87 -26.89 4.57
N ASN A 226 -38.83 -25.90 3.68
CA ASN A 226 -39.06 -25.97 2.23
C ASN A 226 -38.49 -24.62 1.71
N GLY A 227 -37.48 -24.54 0.87
CA GLY A 227 -37.27 -25.39 -0.30
C GLY A 227 -38.12 -24.85 -1.45
N ASP A 228 -37.93 -23.58 -1.83
CA ASP A 228 -38.41 -23.09 -3.12
C ASP A 228 -37.57 -21.92 -3.66
N SER A 229 -36.85 -22.23 -4.73
CA SER A 229 -36.97 -21.56 -6.02
C SER A 229 -36.68 -20.05 -6.06
N PHE A 230 -35.39 -19.81 -6.31
CA PHE A 230 -34.79 -18.68 -7.02
C PHE A 230 -35.63 -18.24 -8.23
N GLU A 231 -36.27 -17.08 -8.16
CA GLU A 231 -36.41 -16.11 -9.25
C GLU A 231 -37.08 -14.83 -8.74
N GLY A 232 -36.34 -13.72 -8.72
CA GLY A 232 -36.77 -12.46 -8.12
C GLY A 232 -36.05 -11.26 -8.73
N ARG A 233 -36.19 -11.14 -10.05
CA ARG A 233 -36.20 -9.92 -10.87
C ARG A 233 -35.76 -8.63 -10.16
N LEU A 234 -34.58 -8.14 -10.54
CA LEU A 234 -34.17 -6.74 -10.39
C LEU A 234 -35.21 -5.85 -11.10
N GLN A 235 -36.13 -5.24 -10.35
CA GLN A 235 -36.89 -4.09 -10.83
C GLN A 235 -36.28 -2.83 -10.25
N ALA A 236 -35.62 -2.09 -11.14
CA ALA A 236 -35.31 -0.69 -10.95
C ALA A 236 -36.61 0.09 -10.76
N SER A 237 -36.68 0.89 -9.69
CA SER A 237 -37.69 1.92 -9.58
C SER A 237 -37.18 3.21 -10.24
N PRO A 238 -38.00 3.92 -11.02
CA PRO A 238 -37.65 5.21 -11.62
C PRO A 238 -37.74 6.31 -10.56
N PHE A 239 -36.77 7.23 -10.54
CA PHE A 239 -36.88 8.47 -9.77
C PHE A 239 -37.16 9.61 -10.75
N GLU A 240 -38.42 10.05 -10.75
CA GLU A 240 -38.89 11.25 -11.44
C GLU A 240 -38.51 12.52 -10.67
N ASP A 241 -38.41 13.57 -11.46
CA ASP A 241 -37.94 14.93 -11.21
C ASP A 241 -39.02 15.80 -10.53
N GLY A 242 -38.59 16.88 -9.86
CA GLY A 242 -39.40 18.07 -9.58
C GLY A 242 -40.08 18.16 -8.20
N GLY A 243 -39.47 18.93 -7.29
CA GLY A 243 -40.12 19.43 -6.08
C GLY A 243 -39.28 20.48 -5.36
N ASP A 244 -39.70 21.74 -5.48
CA ASP A 244 -39.09 22.97 -4.98
C ASP A 244 -38.62 22.92 -3.51
N LEU A 245 -37.43 23.47 -3.25
CA LEU A 245 -36.94 23.78 -1.90
C LEU A 245 -36.68 25.29 -1.79
N GLN A 246 -37.49 25.92 -0.95
CA GLN A 246 -37.37 27.30 -0.49
C GLN A 246 -36.11 27.52 0.35
N ASP A 247 -35.56 28.72 0.19
CA ASP A 247 -34.49 29.31 1.00
C ASP A 247 -34.88 29.34 2.49
N THR A 248 -34.01 28.81 3.35
CA THR A 248 -33.86 29.28 4.73
C THR A 248 -32.39 29.28 5.13
N ASP A 249 -31.86 30.48 5.30
CA ASP A 249 -30.60 30.76 5.97
C ASP A 249 -30.70 30.39 7.47
N SER A 250 -29.69 29.69 8.00
CA SER A 250 -29.10 30.02 9.31
C SER A 250 -27.86 29.17 9.61
N SER A 251 -26.71 29.83 9.62
CA SER A 251 -25.57 29.68 10.55
C SER A 251 -25.48 28.41 11.40
N ASN A 252 -24.51 27.54 11.09
CA ASN A 252 -23.56 27.06 12.10
C ASN A 252 -22.29 26.51 11.42
N SER A 253 -21.20 27.28 11.48
CA SER A 253 -19.90 26.86 10.97
C SER A 253 -19.17 26.06 12.04
N ASP A 254 -19.12 24.74 11.87
CA ASP A 254 -18.14 23.89 12.55
C ASP A 254 -17.73 22.72 11.64
N GLY A 255 -16.43 22.45 11.58
CA GLY A 255 -15.92 21.11 11.29
C GLY A 255 -15.49 20.84 9.86
N LEU A 256 -14.29 21.30 9.50
CA LEU A 256 -13.46 20.63 8.50
C LEU A 256 -13.24 19.15 8.94
N PRO A 257 -13.52 18.14 8.09
CA PRO A 257 -13.20 16.76 8.42
C PRO A 257 -11.70 16.49 8.19
N THR A 258 -10.92 16.52 9.26
CA THR A 258 -9.53 16.05 9.31
C THR A 258 -9.47 14.53 9.14
N ALA A 259 -9.50 14.05 7.89
CA ALA A 259 -9.39 12.63 7.57
C ALA A 259 -7.93 12.20 7.33
N TRP A 260 -7.07 12.31 8.35
CA TRP A 260 -5.80 11.57 8.45
C TRP A 260 -5.44 11.36 9.92
N HIS A 261 -6.27 10.60 10.64
CA HIS A 261 -5.83 9.93 11.86
C HIS A 261 -5.85 8.43 11.60
N ASN A 262 -4.64 7.92 11.40
CA ASN A 262 -4.32 6.51 11.38
C ASN A 262 -4.69 5.96 12.76
N PRO A 263 -5.66 5.05 12.92
CA PRO A 263 -5.83 4.39 14.20
C PRO A 263 -4.57 3.55 14.41
N VAL A 264 -3.79 3.89 15.45
CA VAL A 264 -2.72 3.04 15.98
C VAL A 264 -3.38 1.74 16.40
N VAL A 265 -3.45 0.78 15.47
CA VAL A 265 -3.77 -0.59 15.79
C VAL A 265 -2.54 -1.12 16.52
N SER A 266 -2.67 -1.27 17.83
CA SER A 266 -1.68 -1.96 18.66
C SER A 266 -1.40 -3.32 18.03
N VAL A 267 -0.24 -3.42 17.40
CA VAL A 267 0.32 -4.69 16.93
C VAL A 267 0.51 -5.56 18.16
N PRO A 268 -0.06 -6.77 18.25
CA PRO A 268 0.27 -7.68 19.32
C PRO A 268 1.78 -7.94 19.27
N LYS A 269 2.49 -7.71 20.39
CA LYS A 269 3.86 -8.16 20.58
C LYS A 269 3.87 -9.67 20.41
N ILE A 270 4.24 -10.13 19.22
CA ILE A 270 4.64 -11.51 19.02
C ILE A 270 6.07 -11.55 19.54
N GLN A 271 6.26 -12.25 20.65
CA GLN A 271 7.56 -12.61 21.20
C GLN A 271 8.40 -13.15 20.04
N ILE A 272 9.53 -12.50 19.78
CA ILE A 272 10.56 -13.07 18.93
C ILE A 272 11.15 -14.18 19.80
N ASP A 273 10.84 -15.44 19.48
CA ASP A 273 11.65 -16.53 19.96
C ASP A 273 13.06 -16.27 19.43
N GLN A 274 13.94 -15.89 20.36
CA GLN A 274 15.38 -15.89 20.15
C GLN A 274 15.73 -17.32 19.76
N PHE A 275 16.13 -17.52 18.51
CA PHE A 275 16.89 -18.71 18.15
C PHE A 275 18.28 -18.48 18.75
N ASP A 276 18.54 -19.17 19.85
CA ASP A 276 19.85 -19.34 20.44
C ASP A 276 20.73 -20.12 19.44
N ASP A 277 21.54 -19.38 18.67
CA ASP A 277 22.67 -19.95 17.93
C ASP A 277 23.91 -19.85 18.83
N GLU A 278 23.99 -20.69 19.89
CA GLU A 278 25.28 -21.08 20.47
C GLU A 278 25.85 -22.24 19.64
N GLU A 279 26.49 -21.92 18.50
CA GLU A 279 27.48 -22.81 17.90
C GLU A 279 28.88 -22.41 18.40
N GLU A 280 29.29 -23.12 19.44
CA GLU A 280 30.64 -23.19 20.00
C GLU A 280 31.63 -23.65 18.91
N TYR A 281 32.35 -22.71 18.30
CA TYR A 281 33.60 -23.01 17.59
C TYR A 281 34.71 -23.11 18.64
N SER A 282 35.07 -24.35 19.00
CA SER A 282 36.33 -24.64 19.68
C SER A 282 37.46 -24.67 18.66
N ASP A 283 38.44 -23.78 18.83
CA ASP A 283 39.81 -23.92 18.30
C ASP A 283 40.59 -24.98 19.08
#